data_AF-A0A814T740-F1
#
_entry.id   AF-A0A814T740-F1
#
_cell.length_a   1.000
_cell.length_b   1.000
_cell.length_c   1.000
_cell.angle_alpha   90.00
_cell.angle_beta   90.00
_cell.angle_gamma   90.00
#
_symmetry.space_group_name_H-M   'P 1'
#
loop_
_entity.id
_entity.type
_entity.pdbx_description
1 polymer ?
#
loop_
_entity_poly.entity_id
_entity_poly.type
_entity_poly.pdbx_seq_one_letter_code
_entity_poly.pdbx_strand_id
1 'polypeptide(L)'
;MDILPPVHIESYKRYEDLLFTSIQEVATNEARTCCKDNDVNVSIDGTWLTQDYSSLYGLGTLVSAADPPKVLDYEILSRHCSRCTELLAVKKFDSEL
;
A
#
# COMPACT_ATOMS: atom_id res chain seq x y z
N MET A 1 -3.93 6.40 19.10
CA MET A 1 -2.57 5.96 18.71
C MET A 1 -1.96 7.13 17.97
N ASP A 2 -1.05 7.85 18.60
CA ASP A 2 -0.40 9.02 18.00
C ASP A 2 0.64 8.53 17.00
N ILE A 3 0.32 8.65 15.71
CA ILE A 3 1.28 8.40 14.63
C ILE A 3 2.27 9.56 14.69
N LEU A 4 3.48 9.27 15.16
CA LEU A 4 4.56 10.26 15.27
C LEU A 4 4.86 10.91 13.90
N PRO A 5 5.21 12.21 13.88
CA PRO A 5 5.50 12.97 12.66
C PRO A 5 6.65 12.32 11.87
N PRO A 6 6.71 12.56 10.55
CA PRO A 6 6.99 11.54 9.55
C PRO A 6 8.28 10.79 9.87
N VAL A 7 8.12 9.49 10.11
CA VAL A 7 9.25 8.56 10.13
C VAL A 7 10.04 8.79 8.84
N HIS A 8 11.35 9.00 8.94
CA HIS A 8 12.22 9.35 7.81
C HIS A 8 11.90 8.50 6.57
N ILE A 9 12.09 9.02 5.34
CA ILE A 9 11.77 8.25 4.12
C ILE A 9 12.44 6.86 4.09
N GLU A 10 13.61 6.74 4.73
CA GLU A 10 14.33 5.47 4.93
C GLU A 10 13.57 4.48 5.82
N SER A 11 12.87 4.98 6.83
CA SER A 11 12.01 4.15 7.67
C SER A 11 10.79 3.65 6.91
N TYR A 12 10.18 4.47 6.06
CA TYR A 12 9.11 4.01 5.16
C TYR A 12 9.59 2.89 4.24
N LYS A 13 10.74 3.07 3.59
CA LYS A 13 11.36 2.03 2.74
C LYS A 13 11.60 0.74 3.53
N ARG A 14 12.17 0.85 4.73
CA ARG A 14 12.38 -0.31 5.61
C ARG A 14 11.08 -1.05 5.91
N TYR A 15 9.99 -0.34 6.22
CA TYR A 15 8.69 -0.98 6.46
C TYR A 15 8.11 -1.59 5.19
N GLU A 16 8.26 -0.93 4.05
CA GLU A 16 7.84 -1.42 2.74
C GLU A 16 8.57 -2.73 2.39
N ASP A 17 9.89 -2.78 2.61
CA ASP A 17 10.72 -3.99 2.38
C ASP A 17 10.32 -5.15 3.30
N LEU A 18 10.08 -4.86 4.60
CA LEU A 18 9.64 -5.86 5.58
C LEU A 18 8.26 -6.43 5.23
N LEU A 19 7.35 -5.54 4.81
CA LEU A 19 5.99 -5.92 4.41
C LEU A 19 6.05 -6.78 3.14
N PHE A 20 6.80 -6.35 2.13
CA PHE A 20 6.97 -7.06 0.87
C PHE A 20 7.55 -8.47 1.08
N THR A 21 8.59 -8.59 1.90
CA THR A 21 9.19 -9.89 2.24
C THR A 21 8.18 -10.82 2.92
N SER A 22 7.44 -10.29 3.89
CA SER A 22 6.44 -11.06 4.65
C SER A 22 5.30 -11.54 3.74
N ILE A 23 4.83 -10.69 2.83
CA ILE A 23 3.76 -11.02 1.88
C ILE A 23 4.23 -12.06 0.86
N GLN A 24 5.46 -11.98 0.36
CA GLN A 24 6.02 -13.00 -0.52
C GLN A 24 6.09 -14.39 0.14
N GLU A 25 6.47 -14.46 1.42
CA GLU A 25 6.48 -15.71 2.16
C GLU A 25 5.06 -16.30 2.30
N VAL A 26 4.08 -15.46 2.62
CA VAL A 26 2.66 -15.86 2.72
C VAL A 26 2.15 -16.34 1.36
N ALA A 27 2.40 -15.61 0.28
CA ALA A 27 1.98 -15.97 -1.07
C ALA A 27 2.57 -17.33 -1.51
N THR A 28 3.85 -17.55 -1.23
CA THR A 28 4.53 -18.82 -1.52
C THR A 28 3.91 -19.98 -0.74
N ASN A 29 3.60 -19.76 0.53
CA ASN A 29 3.00 -20.79 1.38
C ASN A 29 1.55 -21.08 0.97
N GLU A 30 0.78 -20.07 0.61
CA GLU A 30 -0.59 -20.24 0.09
C GLU A 30 -0.58 -21.01 -1.23
N ALA A 31 0.29 -20.66 -2.16
CA ALA A 31 0.44 -21.40 -3.43
C ALA A 31 0.80 -22.88 -3.21
N ARG A 32 1.57 -23.20 -2.16
CA ARG A 32 1.88 -24.60 -1.79
C ARG A 32 0.72 -25.32 -1.11
N THR A 33 -0.18 -24.58 -0.44
CA THR A 33 -1.23 -25.13 0.41
C THR A 33 -2.57 -25.26 -0.32
N CYS A 34 -2.86 -24.40 -1.32
CA CYS A 34 -4.15 -24.23 -2.00
C CYS A 34 -4.58 -25.40 -2.93
N CYS A 35 -4.06 -26.61 -2.73
CA CYS A 35 -4.43 -27.88 -3.37
C CYS A 35 -3.52 -28.34 -4.53
N LYS A 36 -3.66 -29.62 -4.89
CA LYS A 36 -2.83 -30.37 -5.84
C LYS A 36 -2.91 -29.89 -7.30
N ASP A 37 -3.76 -28.90 -7.58
CA ASP A 37 -3.91 -28.26 -8.87
C ASP A 37 -3.14 -26.93 -8.85
N ASN A 38 -2.51 -26.57 -9.96
CA ASN A 38 -1.60 -25.41 -10.06
C ASN A 38 -2.32 -24.04 -9.97
N ASP A 39 -3.59 -24.01 -9.58
CA ASP A 39 -4.44 -22.82 -9.61
C ASP A 39 -4.65 -22.27 -8.20
N VAL A 40 -4.42 -20.97 -8.02
CA VAL A 40 -4.66 -20.25 -6.77
C VAL A 40 -5.88 -19.34 -6.95
N ASN A 41 -6.91 -19.57 -6.15
CA ASN A 41 -8.08 -18.70 -6.13
C ASN A 41 -7.80 -17.44 -5.32
N VAL A 42 -8.01 -16.29 -5.95
CA VAL A 42 -7.71 -14.97 -5.38
C VAL A 42 -8.90 -14.03 -5.53
N SER A 43 -9.03 -13.11 -4.60
CA SER A 43 -9.93 -11.96 -4.67
C SER A 43 -9.11 -10.69 -4.62
N ILE A 44 -9.63 -9.61 -5.19
CA ILE A 44 -9.02 -8.28 -5.14
C ILE A 44 -9.92 -7.39 -4.31
N ASP A 45 -9.34 -6.69 -3.35
CA ASP A 45 -9.99 -5.66 -2.55
C ASP A 45 -9.16 -4.37 -2.61
N GLY A 46 -9.72 -3.27 -2.13
CA GLY A 46 -9.01 -2.01 -2.08
C GLY A 46 -9.73 -0.96 -1.25
N THR A 47 -8.95 -0.02 -0.72
CA THR A 47 -9.48 1.07 0.07
C THR A 47 -8.89 2.41 -0.36
N TRP A 48 -9.69 3.45 -0.20
CA TRP A 48 -9.30 4.83 -0.47
C TRP A 48 -9.59 5.67 0.77
N LEU A 49 -8.56 6.35 1.28
CA LEU A 49 -8.76 7.44 2.21
C LEU A 49 -9.04 8.70 1.39
N THR A 50 -10.29 9.15 1.42
CA THR A 50 -10.74 10.39 0.77
C THR A 50 -10.82 11.53 1.78
N GLN A 51 -10.43 12.73 1.37
CA GLN A 51 -10.74 13.97 2.08
C GLN A 51 -11.51 14.87 1.10
N ASP A 52 -12.72 15.26 1.49
CA ASP A 52 -13.68 15.96 0.64
C ASP A 52 -13.89 15.23 -0.70
N TYR A 53 -13.74 15.93 -1.82
CA TYR A 53 -13.86 15.38 -3.17
C TYR A 53 -12.53 14.83 -3.73
N SER A 54 -11.52 14.62 -2.87
CA SER A 54 -10.18 14.18 -3.28
C SER A 54 -9.78 12.85 -2.64
N SER A 55 -9.29 11.92 -3.45
CA SER A 55 -8.65 10.69 -2.97
C SER A 55 -7.20 10.97 -2.56
N LEU A 56 -6.87 10.75 -1.29
CA LEU A 56 -5.53 11.01 -0.76
C LEU A 56 -4.64 9.76 -0.85
N TYR A 57 -5.10 8.65 -0.27
CA TYR A 57 -4.32 7.40 -0.20
C TYR A 57 -5.14 6.26 -0.74
N GLY A 58 -4.64 5.61 -1.79
CA GLY A 58 -5.25 4.43 -2.39
C GLY A 58 -4.35 3.22 -2.19
N LEU A 59 -4.97 2.11 -1.78
CA LEU A 59 -4.32 0.81 -1.65
C LEU A 59 -5.21 -0.25 -2.29
N GLY A 60 -4.67 -1.03 -3.22
CA GLY A 60 -5.23 -2.29 -3.68
C GLY A 60 -4.55 -3.46 -2.99
N THR A 61 -5.29 -4.52 -2.69
CA THR A 61 -4.76 -5.76 -2.14
C THR A 61 -5.30 -6.94 -2.93
N LEU A 62 -4.43 -7.92 -3.14
CA LEU A 62 -4.80 -9.23 -3.67
C LEU A 62 -4.76 -10.21 -2.51
N VAL A 63 -5.87 -10.90 -2.27
CA VAL A 63 -6.07 -11.78 -1.13
C VAL A 63 -6.40 -13.20 -1.56
N SER A 64 -5.94 -14.20 -0.82
CA SER A 64 -6.33 -15.60 -1.07
C SER A 64 -7.78 -15.85 -0.68
N ALA A 65 -8.39 -16.84 -1.32
CA ALA A 65 -9.69 -17.38 -0.94
C ALA A 65 -9.64 -18.27 0.32
N ALA A 66 -8.56 -18.24 1.10
CA ALA A 66 -8.47 -18.97 2.37
C ALA A 66 -9.42 -18.40 3.42
N ASP A 67 -9.74 -19.21 4.43
CA ASP A 67 -10.48 -18.75 5.61
C ASP A 67 -9.59 -18.94 6.86
N PRO A 68 -9.04 -17.87 7.46
CA PRO A 68 -9.21 -16.46 7.09
C PRO A 68 -8.41 -16.05 5.84
N PRO A 69 -8.84 -15.00 5.10
CA PRO A 69 -8.16 -14.55 3.89
C PRO A 69 -6.78 -13.96 4.21
N LYS A 70 -5.80 -14.26 3.36
CA LYS A 70 -4.42 -13.77 3.52
C LYS A 70 -4.04 -12.85 2.38
N VAL A 71 -3.31 -11.77 2.69
CA VAL A 71 -2.77 -10.86 1.66
C VAL A 71 -1.62 -11.55 0.93
N LEU A 72 -1.73 -11.63 -0.39
CA LEU A 72 -0.73 -12.22 -1.29
C LEU A 72 0.05 -11.16 -2.07
N ASP A 73 -0.57 -10.00 -2.29
CA ASP A 73 0.10 -8.84 -2.88
C ASP A 73 -0.63 -7.53 -2.51
N TYR A 74 0.03 -6.39 -2.69
CA TYR A 74 -0.57 -5.07 -2.52
C TYR A 74 0.02 -4.06 -3.50
N GLU A 75 -0.79 -3.09 -3.90
CA GLU A 75 -0.36 -1.98 -4.75
C GLU A 75 -0.80 -0.64 -4.15
N ILE A 76 0.16 0.27 -3.99
CA ILE A 76 -0.12 1.63 -3.54
C ILE A 76 -0.50 2.47 -4.77
N LEU A 77 -1.79 2.74 -4.91
CA LEU A 77 -2.37 3.47 -6.06
C LEU A 77 -2.16 4.99 -5.95
N SER A 78 -2.12 5.54 -4.73
CA SER A 78 -1.77 6.94 -4.50
C SER A 78 -1.10 7.13 -3.14
N ARG A 79 -0.11 8.03 -3.10
CA ARG A 79 0.52 8.51 -1.87
C ARG A 79 0.27 10.01 -1.76
N HIS A 80 -0.37 10.44 -0.68
CA HIS A 80 -0.48 11.88 -0.38
C HIS A 80 0.55 12.29 0.68
N CYS A 81 1.09 13.49 0.56
CA CYS A 81 1.91 14.11 1.59
C CYS A 81 1.58 15.60 1.63
N SER A 82 1.01 16.05 2.74
CA SER A 82 0.62 17.45 2.92
C SER A 82 1.81 18.39 2.75
N ARG A 83 2.96 18.06 3.36
CA ARG A 83 4.21 18.84 3.21
C ARG A 83 4.72 18.91 1.77
N CYS A 84 4.66 17.80 1.01
CA CYS A 84 5.04 17.83 -0.41
C CYS A 84 4.09 18.69 -1.24
N THR A 85 2.79 18.64 -0.91
CA THR A 85 1.76 19.46 -1.56
C THR A 85 2.00 20.94 -1.31
N GLU A 86 2.32 21.33 -0.07
CA GLU A 86 2.68 22.70 0.32
C GLU A 86 3.95 23.18 -0.41
N LEU A 87 5.01 22.36 -0.44
CA LEU A 87 6.26 22.72 -1.15
C LEU A 87 6.05 22.91 -2.66
N LEU A 88 5.20 22.09 -3.28
CA LEU A 88 4.83 22.25 -4.69
C LEU A 88 4.03 23.53 -4.93
N ALA A 89 3.17 23.93 -3.99
CA ALA A 89 2.42 25.18 -4.07
C ALA A 89 3.35 26.40 -4.02
N VAL A 90 4.35 26.40 -3.13
CA VAL A 90 5.36 27.47 -3.05
C VAL A 90 6.18 27.57 -4.34
N LYS A 91 6.65 26.44 -4.90
CA LYS A 91 7.40 26.45 -6.17
C LYS A 91 6.61 27.04 -7.33
N LYS A 92 5.30 26.78 -7.40
CA LYS A 92 4.44 27.37 -8.43
C LYS A 92 4.35 28.88 -8.29
N PHE A 93 4.21 29.38 -7.06
CA PHE A 93 4.18 30.81 -6.78
C PHE A 93 5.48 31.51 -7.22
N ASP A 94 6.64 30.92 -6.89
CA ASP A 94 7.95 31.47 -7.29
C ASP A 94 8.18 31.45 -8.80
N SER A 95 7.55 30.52 -9.55
CA SER A 95 7.66 30.43 -11.01
C SER A 95 6.72 31.37 -11.78
N GLU A 96 5.75 31.99 -11.09
CA GLU A 96 4.80 32.95 -11.65
C GLU A 96 5.23 34.41 -11.42
N LEU A 97 6.38 34.63 -10.78
CA LEU A 97 7.05 35.91 -10.52
C LEU A 97 8.25 36.12 -11.45
#